data_AF-A0A971HG62-F1
#
_entry.id   AF-A0A971HG62-F1
#
_cell.length_a   1.000
_cell.length_b   1.000
_cell.length_c   1.000
_cell.angle_alpha   90.00
_cell.angle_beta   90.00
_cell.angle_gamma   90.00
#
_symmetry.space_group_name_H-M   'P 1'
#
loop_
_entity.id
_entity.type
_entity.pdbx_description
1 polymer ?
#
loop_
_entity_poly.entity_id
_entity_poly.type
_entity_poly.pdbx_seq_one_letter_code
_entity_poly.pdbx_strand_id
1 'polypeptide(L)'
;MSINEKFIINLQGRSYVTYEGLLDLAHQKNLKSLEVEIIQIPTEENNMTAICKAIATTDEERFQDIGDASPKSVNNALVPHLIRMASTRAKARVLRDLTNVGMTAIEELTIEDSNIGEEESFPTYQDEPPTTRQIETIKKLAGELNYQINYDNLTKKTAGTIISRLIEEKKK
;
A
#
# COMPACT_ATOMS: atom_id res chain seq x y z
N MET A 1 -7.71 16.04 -13.94
CA MET A 1 -7.19 14.95 -14.80
C MET A 1 -7.19 13.67 -13.99
N SER A 2 -7.52 12.54 -14.59
CA SER A 2 -7.52 11.22 -13.94
C SER A 2 -6.41 10.35 -14.53
N ILE A 3 -5.88 9.43 -13.73
CA ILE A 3 -4.85 8.51 -14.19
C ILE A 3 -5.43 7.53 -15.23
N ASN A 4 -4.65 7.21 -16.26
CA ASN A 4 -5.07 6.25 -17.28
C ASN A 4 -5.00 4.83 -16.71
N GLU A 5 -6.07 4.05 -16.90
CA GLU A 5 -6.17 2.67 -16.40
C GLU A 5 -5.04 1.76 -16.89
N LYS A 6 -4.43 2.05 -18.05
CA LYS A 6 -3.26 1.29 -18.55
C LYS A 6 -2.05 1.34 -17.60
N PHE A 7 -2.00 2.35 -16.73
CA PHE A 7 -0.93 2.52 -15.74
C PHE A 7 -1.28 1.94 -14.38
N ILE A 8 -2.43 1.28 -14.26
CA ILE A 8 -2.86 0.60 -13.05
C ILE A 8 -2.59 -0.90 -13.23
N ILE A 9 -1.85 -1.48 -12.29
CA ILE A 9 -1.54 -2.91 -12.25
C ILE A 9 -2.31 -3.52 -11.08
N ASN A 10 -2.92 -4.69 -11.31
CA ASN A 10 -3.53 -5.47 -10.24
C ASN A 10 -2.57 -6.57 -9.81
N LEU A 11 -2.16 -6.55 -8.54
CA LEU A 11 -1.29 -7.57 -7.94
C LEU A 11 -1.93 -8.04 -6.64
N GLN A 12 -2.13 -9.36 -6.50
CA GLN A 12 -2.70 -9.98 -5.29
C GLN A 12 -4.03 -9.32 -4.82
N GLY A 13 -4.91 -8.97 -5.77
CA GLY A 13 -6.21 -8.35 -5.47
C GLY A 13 -6.16 -6.89 -5.04
N ARG A 14 -4.99 -6.23 -5.11
CA ARG A 14 -4.82 -4.79 -4.88
C ARG A 14 -4.38 -4.10 -6.16
N SER A 15 -4.81 -2.85 -6.33
CA SER A 15 -4.44 -2.01 -7.46
C SER A 15 -3.28 -1.09 -7.09
N TYR A 16 -2.28 -1.03 -7.97
CA TYR A 16 -1.07 -0.23 -7.82
C TYR A 16 -0.91 0.65 -9.05
N VAL A 17 -0.39 1.85 -8.85
CA VAL A 17 -0.04 2.74 -9.94
C VAL A 17 1.41 2.50 -10.37
N THR A 18 1.73 2.66 -11.64
CA THR A 18 3.12 2.68 -12.10
C THR A 18 3.74 4.06 -11.93
N TYR A 19 5.05 4.13 -11.69
CA TYR A 19 5.78 5.39 -11.70
C TYR A 19 5.58 6.14 -13.02
N GLU A 20 5.53 5.43 -14.15
CA GLU A 20 5.26 6.02 -15.46
C GLU A 20 3.92 6.76 -15.49
N GLY A 21 2.86 6.16 -14.95
CA GLY A 21 1.55 6.82 -14.88
C GLY A 21 1.52 8.05 -13.99
N LEU A 22 2.27 8.04 -12.88
CA LEU A 22 2.42 9.20 -12.01
C LEU A 22 3.19 10.33 -12.72
N LEU A 23 4.26 9.99 -13.43
CA LEU A 23 5.06 10.96 -14.18
C LEU A 23 4.28 11.56 -15.35
N ASP A 24 3.53 10.75 -16.09
CA ASP A 24 2.65 11.21 -17.17
C ASP A 24 1.60 12.20 -16.63
N LEU A 25 0.90 11.85 -15.56
CA LEU A 25 -0.10 12.73 -14.94
C LEU A 25 0.53 14.01 -14.36
N ALA A 26 1.75 13.94 -13.84
CA ALA A 26 2.49 15.11 -13.39
C ALA A 26 2.84 16.05 -14.55
N HIS A 27 3.26 15.53 -15.71
CA HIS A 27 3.49 16.36 -16.91
C HIS A 27 2.19 17.02 -17.41
N GLN A 28 1.06 16.31 -17.37
CA GLN A 28 -0.24 16.91 -17.68
C GLN A 28 -0.61 18.05 -16.70
N LYS A 29 -0.09 18.01 -15.47
CA LYS A 29 -0.17 19.08 -14.45
C LYS A 29 0.95 20.14 -14.56
N ASN A 30 1.65 20.24 -15.70
CA ASN A 30 2.72 21.21 -15.93
C ASN A 30 3.92 21.06 -14.97
N LEU A 31 4.34 19.82 -14.67
CA LEU A 31 5.59 19.56 -13.94
C LEU A 31 6.77 20.32 -14.59
N LYS A 32 7.48 21.11 -13.79
CA LYS A 32 8.65 21.91 -14.20
C LYS A 32 9.96 21.29 -13.76
N SER A 33 10.01 20.80 -12.52
CA SER A 33 11.19 20.14 -11.99
C SER A 33 10.82 18.92 -11.15
N LEU A 34 11.69 17.92 -11.21
CA LEU A 34 11.70 16.78 -10.30
C LEU A 34 13.15 16.54 -9.88
N GLU A 35 13.45 16.92 -8.65
CA GLU A 35 14.81 16.94 -8.10
C GLU A 35 14.94 15.86 -7.03
N VAL A 36 16.12 15.26 -6.90
CA VAL A 36 16.41 14.26 -5.87
C VAL A 36 17.74 14.57 -5.19
N GLU A 37 17.73 14.54 -3.87
CA GLU A 37 18.89 14.70 -3.00
C GLU A 37 19.10 13.41 -2.18
N ILE A 38 20.35 12.97 -2.05
CA ILE A 38 20.71 11.89 -1.13
C ILE A 38 20.81 12.48 0.27
N ILE A 39 19.99 11.99 1.19
CA ILE A 39 19.97 12.41 2.60
C ILE A 39 20.84 11.48 3.45
N GLN A 40 20.83 10.19 3.13
CA GLN A 40 21.65 9.19 3.83
C GLN A 40 22.28 8.22 2.84
N ILE A 41 23.60 8.06 2.94
CA ILE A 41 24.37 7.04 2.22
C ILE A 41 24.35 5.76 3.08
N PRO A 42 24.14 4.58 2.48
CA PRO A 42 24.12 3.32 3.22
C PRO A 42 25.51 2.96 3.76
N THR A 43 25.58 2.66 5.05
CA THR A 43 26.79 2.23 5.78
C THR A 43 26.44 1.09 6.75
N GLU A 44 27.43 0.35 7.24
CA GLU A 44 27.17 -0.71 8.22
C GLU A 44 26.49 -0.16 9.49
N GLU A 45 26.92 1.01 9.96
CA GLU A 45 26.37 1.68 11.16
C GLU A 45 24.88 2.00 11.04
N ASN A 46 24.39 2.28 9.82
CA ASN A 46 22.97 2.58 9.57
C ASN A 46 22.21 1.39 8.96
N ASN A 47 22.72 0.16 9.14
CA ASN A 47 22.15 -1.07 8.60
C ASN A 47 22.02 -1.07 7.07
N MET A 48 22.96 -0.42 6.39
CA MET A 48 22.97 -0.21 4.94
C MET A 48 21.72 0.52 4.44
N THR A 49 21.16 1.45 5.21
CA THR A 49 19.94 2.18 4.81
C THR A 49 20.30 3.41 3.99
N ALA A 50 19.78 3.49 2.76
CA ALA A 50 19.82 4.67 1.91
C ALA A 50 18.53 5.48 2.06
N ILE A 51 18.62 6.80 2.12
CA ILE A 51 17.47 7.71 2.15
C ILE A 51 17.67 8.80 1.10
N CYS A 52 16.66 9.02 0.26
CA CYS A 52 16.61 10.12 -0.70
C CYS A 52 15.39 10.99 -0.41
N LYS A 53 15.51 12.29 -0.68
CA LYS A 53 14.41 13.24 -0.68
C LYS A 53 14.16 13.67 -2.12
N ALA A 54 12.91 13.61 -2.56
CA ALA A 54 12.51 14.11 -3.85
C ALA A 54 11.64 15.36 -3.69
N ILE A 55 11.77 16.30 -4.62
CA ILE A 55 10.97 17.52 -4.69
C ILE A 55 10.39 17.59 -6.10
N ALA A 56 9.08 17.79 -6.20
CA ALA A 56 8.39 18.00 -7.47
C ALA A 56 7.72 19.37 -7.48
N THR A 57 7.94 20.14 -8.54
CA THR A 57 7.47 21.52 -8.67
C THR A 57 6.68 21.67 -9.97
N THR A 58 5.47 22.22 -9.87
CA THR A 58 4.68 22.72 -11.01
C THR A 58 4.73 24.25 -11.02
N ASP A 59 3.95 24.89 -11.90
CA ASP A 59 3.80 26.36 -11.88
C ASP A 59 3.12 26.88 -10.59
N GLU A 60 2.30 26.05 -9.92
CA GLU A 60 1.45 26.46 -8.81
C GLU A 60 1.79 25.75 -7.48
N GLU A 61 2.33 24.55 -7.56
CA GLU A 61 2.47 23.65 -6.41
C GLU A 61 3.89 23.12 -6.27
N ARG A 62 4.31 22.88 -5.03
CA ARG A 62 5.59 22.25 -4.72
C ARG A 62 5.41 21.22 -3.62
N PHE A 63 5.73 19.97 -3.94
CA PHE A 63 5.65 18.85 -3.01
C PHE A 63 7.05 18.29 -2.74
N GLN A 64 7.20 17.64 -1.59
CA GLN A 64 8.41 16.91 -1.25
C GLN A 64 8.06 15.67 -0.44
N ASP A 65 8.81 14.59 -0.66
CA ASP A 65 8.73 13.40 0.18
C ASP A 65 10.08 12.67 0.18
N ILE A 66 10.20 11.65 1.03
CA ILE A 66 11.37 10.79 1.17
C ILE A 66 11.08 9.37 0.70
N GLY A 67 12.14 8.71 0.24
CA GLY A 67 12.15 7.28 -0.06
C GLY A 67 13.37 6.65 0.56
N ASP A 68 13.18 5.45 1.09
CA ASP A 68 14.20 4.68 1.78
C ASP A 68 14.37 3.28 1.17
N ALA A 69 15.59 2.76 1.27
CA ALA A 69 15.88 1.39 0.90
C ALA A 69 17.02 0.83 1.77
N SER A 70 16.81 -0.36 2.31
CA SER A 70 17.79 -1.15 3.03
C SER A 70 17.72 -2.61 2.56
N PRO A 71 18.70 -3.46 2.88
CA PRO A 71 18.63 -4.89 2.57
C PRO A 71 17.40 -5.59 3.16
N LYS A 72 16.81 -5.05 4.24
CA LYS A 72 15.58 -5.57 4.86
C LYS A 72 14.30 -5.15 4.16
N SER A 73 14.37 -4.15 3.28
CA SER A 73 13.21 -3.53 2.64
C SER A 73 13.22 -3.66 1.13
N VAL A 74 14.10 -4.48 0.55
CA VAL A 74 14.21 -4.75 -0.88
C VAL A 74 14.52 -6.23 -1.09
N ASN A 75 14.27 -6.75 -2.29
CA ASN A 75 14.66 -8.12 -2.62
C ASN A 75 16.18 -8.23 -2.78
N ASN A 76 16.72 -9.45 -2.68
CA ASN A 76 18.16 -9.69 -2.72
C ASN A 76 18.84 -9.16 -3.99
N ALA A 77 18.15 -9.18 -5.13
CA ALA A 77 18.67 -8.67 -6.40
C ALA A 77 18.87 -7.14 -6.40
N LEU A 78 18.13 -6.41 -5.56
CA LEU A 78 18.17 -4.95 -5.45
C LEU A 78 19.12 -4.44 -4.36
N VAL A 79 19.69 -5.32 -3.52
CA VAL A 79 20.66 -4.96 -2.47
C VAL A 79 21.89 -4.20 -3.00
N PRO A 80 22.45 -4.47 -4.20
CA PRO A 80 23.54 -3.66 -4.74
C PRO A 80 23.11 -2.26 -5.22
N HIS A 81 21.82 -1.93 -5.17
CA HIS A 81 21.21 -0.77 -5.82
C HIS A 81 20.36 0.09 -4.88
N LEU A 82 20.65 0.09 -3.57
CA LEU A 82 19.83 0.74 -2.54
C LEU A 82 19.59 2.24 -2.79
N ILE A 83 20.62 3.00 -3.17
CA ILE A 83 20.44 4.44 -3.47
C ILE A 83 19.49 4.64 -4.66
N ARG A 84 19.58 3.78 -5.69
CA ARG A 84 18.68 3.85 -6.85
C ARG A 84 17.24 3.56 -6.43
N MET A 85 17.05 2.58 -5.55
CA MET A 85 15.73 2.22 -5.03
C MET A 85 15.16 3.34 -4.15
N ALA A 86 15.93 3.86 -3.20
CA ALA A 86 15.53 5.00 -2.36
C ALA A 86 15.13 6.22 -3.21
N SER A 87 15.91 6.53 -4.26
CA SER A 87 15.61 7.61 -5.22
C SER A 87 14.30 7.38 -5.97
N THR A 88 14.07 6.16 -6.47
CA THR A 88 12.81 5.82 -7.17
C THR A 88 11.61 5.92 -6.25
N ARG A 89 11.71 5.40 -5.02
CA ARG A 89 10.64 5.47 -4.00
C ARG A 89 10.31 6.91 -3.65
N ALA A 90 11.33 7.75 -3.45
CA ALA A 90 11.14 9.17 -3.13
C ALA A 90 10.38 9.89 -4.25
N LYS A 91 10.78 9.66 -5.51
CA LYS A 91 10.10 10.27 -6.67
C LYS A 91 8.66 9.77 -6.82
N ALA A 92 8.42 8.47 -6.65
CA ALA A 92 7.07 7.92 -6.75
C ALA A 92 6.12 8.55 -5.71
N ARG A 93 6.58 8.67 -4.46
CA ARG A 93 5.81 9.28 -3.37
C ARG A 93 5.49 10.75 -3.61
N VAL A 94 6.49 11.58 -3.94
CA VAL A 94 6.24 13.01 -4.19
C VAL A 94 5.33 13.22 -5.40
N LEU A 95 5.41 12.37 -6.43
CA LEU A 95 4.51 12.44 -7.58
C LEU A 95 3.09 12.00 -7.23
N ARG A 96 2.89 11.06 -6.30
CA ARG A 96 1.55 10.73 -5.79
C ARG A 96 0.90 11.92 -5.11
N ASP A 97 1.64 12.63 -4.26
CA ASP A 97 1.14 13.83 -3.59
C ASP A 97 0.79 14.91 -4.61
N LEU A 98 1.69 15.20 -5.55
CA LEU A 98 1.47 16.18 -6.62
C LEU A 98 0.28 15.83 -7.51
N THR A 99 0.08 14.56 -7.82
CA THR A 99 -0.98 14.10 -8.72
C THR A 99 -2.29 13.79 -7.99
N ASN A 100 -2.31 13.87 -6.66
CA ASN A 100 -3.44 13.48 -5.81
C ASN A 100 -3.87 12.01 -6.04
N VAL A 101 -2.90 11.10 -6.16
CA VAL A 101 -3.13 9.66 -6.36
C VAL A 101 -2.86 8.91 -5.06
N GLY A 102 -3.92 8.42 -4.44
CA GLY A 102 -3.84 7.65 -3.20
C GLY A 102 -3.33 6.21 -3.33
N MET A 103 -3.29 5.65 -4.56
CA MET A 103 -2.76 4.31 -4.81
C MET A 103 -1.24 4.29 -4.63
N THR A 104 -0.72 3.28 -3.92
CA THR A 104 0.73 3.04 -3.80
C THR A 104 1.34 2.75 -5.18
N ALA A 105 2.53 3.29 -5.44
CA ALA A 105 3.23 2.96 -6.67
C ALA A 105 3.89 1.58 -6.58
N ILE A 106 3.92 0.83 -7.68
CA ILE A 106 4.50 -0.52 -7.70
C ILE A 106 5.99 -0.50 -7.34
N GLU A 107 6.71 0.56 -7.72
CA GLU A 107 8.12 0.77 -7.41
C GLU A 107 8.37 1.11 -5.92
N GLU A 108 7.33 1.42 -5.15
CA GLU A 108 7.42 1.53 -3.69
C GLU A 108 7.50 0.17 -3.00
N LEU A 109 7.11 -0.90 -3.68
CA LEU A 109 7.03 -2.23 -3.10
C LEU A 109 8.32 -3.00 -3.25
N THR A 110 8.48 -3.98 -2.36
CA THR A 110 9.37 -5.10 -2.60
C THR A 110 8.52 -6.20 -3.18
N ILE A 111 8.66 -6.43 -4.48
CA ILE A 111 8.16 -7.66 -5.07
C ILE A 111 9.25 -8.67 -4.80
N GLU A 112 9.00 -9.58 -3.86
CA GLU A 112 9.79 -10.79 -3.78
C GLU A 112 9.61 -11.50 -5.12
N ASP A 113 10.71 -11.84 -5.78
CA ASP A 113 10.68 -12.78 -6.90
C ASP A 113 10.26 -14.13 -6.31
N SER A 114 8.96 -14.29 -6.07
CA SER A 114 8.39 -15.56 -5.70
C SER A 114 8.57 -16.46 -6.92
N ASN A 115 9.57 -17.33 -6.84
CA ASN A 115 9.46 -18.66 -7.41
C ASN A 115 8.03 -19.14 -7.17
N ILE A 116 7.41 -19.62 -8.23
CA ILE A 116 6.12 -20.30 -8.18
C ILE A 116 6.22 -21.38 -7.10
N GLY A 117 5.59 -21.16 -5.94
CA GLY A 117 5.56 -22.12 -4.84
C GLY A 117 6.31 -21.66 -3.59
N GLU A 118 5.67 -20.81 -2.79
CA GLU A 118 5.32 -21.03 -1.37
C GLU A 118 4.76 -19.70 -0.84
N GLU A 119 3.47 -19.71 -0.51
CA GLU A 119 2.69 -18.54 -0.14
C GLU A 119 3.07 -18.04 1.27
N GLU A 120 3.98 -17.06 1.38
CA GLU A 120 3.88 -16.12 2.49
C GLU A 120 2.80 -15.08 2.15
N SER A 121 1.56 -15.47 2.42
CA SER A 121 0.42 -14.55 2.43
C SER A 121 0.62 -13.54 3.55
N PHE A 122 1.06 -12.32 3.22
CA PHE A 122 0.90 -11.19 4.14
C PHE A 122 -0.60 -11.06 4.42
N PRO A 123 -1.08 -11.25 5.66
CA PRO A 123 -2.51 -11.22 5.94
C PRO A 123 -3.02 -9.84 5.53
N THR A 124 -3.97 -9.82 4.60
CA THR A 124 -4.67 -8.56 4.35
C THR A 124 -5.43 -8.21 5.63
N TYR A 125 -5.61 -6.92 5.94
CA TYR A 125 -6.36 -6.49 7.13
C TYR A 125 -7.79 -7.09 7.21
N GLN A 126 -8.27 -7.67 6.10
CA GLN A 126 -9.56 -8.37 5.97
C GLN A 126 -9.52 -9.82 6.46
N ASP A 127 -8.34 -10.44 6.50
CA ASP A 127 -8.08 -11.83 6.90
C ASP A 127 -7.68 -11.97 8.37
N GLU A 128 -7.48 -10.85 9.08
CA GLU A 128 -7.28 -10.86 10.53
C GLU A 128 -8.50 -11.41 11.27
N PRO A 129 -8.30 -12.04 12.46
CA PRO A 129 -9.39 -12.49 13.29
C PRO A 129 -10.30 -11.31 13.69
N PRO A 130 -11.61 -11.55 13.88
CA PRO A 130 -12.56 -10.52 14.25
C PRO A 130 -12.16 -9.84 15.55
N THR A 131 -12.43 -8.54 15.66
CA THR A 131 -12.23 -7.83 16.92
C THR A 131 -13.16 -8.36 18.01
N THR A 132 -12.77 -8.24 19.28
CA THR A 132 -13.60 -8.63 20.44
C THR A 132 -15.01 -8.03 20.35
N ARG A 133 -15.10 -6.76 19.94
CA ARG A 133 -16.37 -6.05 19.75
C ARG A 133 -17.26 -6.67 18.66
N GLN A 134 -16.67 -7.13 17.56
CA GLN A 134 -17.42 -7.83 16.51
C GLN A 134 -17.97 -9.17 17.02
N ILE A 135 -17.16 -9.94 17.75
CA ILE A 135 -17.59 -11.24 18.32
C ILE A 135 -18.73 -11.04 19.32
N GLU A 136 -18.61 -10.06 20.23
CA GLU A 136 -19.67 -9.73 21.19
C GLU A 136 -20.97 -9.31 20.50
N THR A 137 -20.86 -8.49 19.45
CA THR A 137 -22.02 -8.05 18.66
C THR A 137 -22.72 -9.22 17.98
N ILE A 138 -21.95 -10.15 17.38
CA ILE A 138 -22.49 -11.35 16.74
C ILE A 138 -23.17 -12.24 17.77
N LYS A 139 -22.54 -12.51 18.92
CA LYS A 139 -23.12 -13.34 20.00
C LYS A 139 -24.45 -12.76 20.50
N LYS A 140 -24.51 -11.44 20.70
CA LYS A 140 -25.73 -10.75 21.13
C LYS A 140 -26.85 -10.89 20.10
N LEU A 141 -26.59 -10.52 18.84
CA LEU A 141 -27.61 -10.53 17.79
C LEU A 141 -28.06 -11.95 17.44
N ALA A 142 -27.14 -12.90 17.38
CA ALA A 142 -27.46 -14.30 17.09
C ALA A 142 -28.25 -14.94 18.24
N GLY A 143 -27.93 -14.62 19.50
CA GLY A 143 -28.69 -15.07 20.66
C GLY A 143 -30.13 -14.54 20.68
N GLU A 144 -30.32 -13.26 20.32
CA GLU A 144 -31.65 -12.66 20.22
C GLU A 144 -32.50 -13.28 19.10
N LEU A 145 -31.88 -13.70 18.00
CA LEU A 145 -32.55 -14.32 16.85
C LEU A 145 -32.53 -15.87 16.89
N ASN A 146 -31.99 -16.45 17.96
CA ASN A 146 -31.78 -17.90 18.14
C ASN A 146 -31.03 -18.58 16.96
N TYR A 147 -30.06 -17.88 16.37
CA TYR A 147 -29.20 -18.40 15.29
C TYR A 147 -27.96 -19.08 15.83
N GLN A 148 -27.61 -20.23 15.26
CA GLN A 148 -26.32 -20.86 15.48
C GLN A 148 -25.28 -20.33 14.49
N ILE A 149 -24.14 -19.89 15.01
CA ILE A 149 -23.02 -19.36 14.22
C ILE A 149 -21.75 -20.11 14.58
N ASN A 150 -21.00 -20.52 13.56
CA ASN A 150 -19.66 -21.08 13.73
C ASN A 150 -18.64 -19.93 13.85
N TYR A 151 -17.85 -19.94 14.92
CA TYR A 151 -16.87 -18.90 15.23
C TYR A 151 -15.42 -19.28 14.87
N ASP A 152 -15.16 -20.54 14.52
CA ASP A 152 -13.81 -21.11 14.47
C ASP A 152 -12.95 -20.55 13.33
N ASN A 153 -13.58 -20.05 12.26
CA ASN A 153 -12.90 -19.52 11.07
C ASN A 153 -13.41 -18.14 10.65
N LEU A 154 -13.88 -17.33 11.61
CA LEU A 154 -14.30 -15.97 11.29
C LEU A 154 -13.09 -15.07 11.03
N THR A 155 -13.29 -14.10 10.15
CA THR A 155 -12.37 -13.01 9.82
C THR A 155 -13.08 -11.67 10.04
N LYS A 156 -12.34 -10.56 10.14
CA LYS A 156 -12.96 -9.22 10.30
C LYS A 156 -14.02 -8.92 9.23
N LYS A 157 -13.76 -9.36 7.99
CA LYS A 157 -14.68 -9.17 6.85
C LYS A 157 -15.95 -10.01 7.02
N THR A 158 -15.80 -11.32 7.25
CA THR A 158 -16.95 -12.23 7.40
C THR A 158 -17.78 -11.88 8.64
N ALA A 159 -17.13 -11.47 9.74
CA ALA A 159 -17.79 -10.94 10.92
C ALA A 159 -18.62 -9.69 10.61
N GLY A 160 -18.08 -8.74 9.83
CA GLY A 160 -18.82 -7.57 9.36
C GLY A 160 -20.07 -7.94 8.55
N THR A 161 -19.94 -8.86 7.59
CA THR A 161 -21.06 -9.34 6.77
C THR A 161 -22.15 -10.01 7.61
N ILE A 162 -21.77 -10.84 8.59
CA ILE A 162 -22.71 -11.51 9.50
C ILE A 162 -23.48 -10.50 10.35
N ILE A 163 -22.80 -9.48 10.89
CA ILE A 163 -23.45 -8.43 11.69
C ILE A 163 -24.50 -7.69 10.85
N SER A 164 -24.15 -7.28 9.63
CA SER A 164 -25.09 -6.60 8.74
C SER A 164 -26.33 -7.44 8.47
N ARG A 165 -26.15 -8.74 8.17
CA ARG A 165 -27.25 -9.67 7.93
C ARG A 165 -28.16 -9.82 9.15
N LEU A 166 -27.59 -10.02 10.34
CA LEU A 166 -28.38 -10.18 11.57
C LEU A 166 -29.16 -8.90 11.93
N ILE A 167 -28.58 -7.72 11.66
CA ILE A 167 -29.28 -6.44 11.85
C ILE A 167 -30.46 -6.32 10.89
N GLU A 168 -30.30 -6.71 9.63
CA GLU A 168 -31.40 -6.70 8.65
C GLU A 168 -32.51 -7.67 9.01
N GLU A 169 -32.17 -8.88 9.47
CA GLU A 169 -33.16 -9.87 9.89
C GLU A 169 -33.90 -9.44 11.17
N LYS A 170 -33.23 -8.76 12.10
CA LYS A 170 -33.89 -8.19 13.29
C LYS A 170 -34.86 -7.04 12.99
N LYS A 171 -34.68 -6.36 11.85
CA LYS A 171 -35.58 -5.27 11.40
C LYS A 171 -36.84 -5.77 10.69
N LYS A 172 -36.91 -7.06 10.34
CA LYS A 172 -38.10 -7.72 9.81
C LYS A 172 -38.96 -8.26 10.95
#